data_AF-A0AA37MV76-F1
#
_entry.id   AF-A0AA37MV76-F1
#
_cell.length_a   1.000
_cell.length_b   1.000
_cell.length_c   1.000
_cell.angle_alpha   90.00
_cell.angle_beta   90.00
_cell.angle_gamma   90.00
#
_symmetry.space_group_name_H-M   'P 1'
#
loop_
_entity.id
_entity.type
_entity.pdbx_description
1 polymer ?
#
loop_
_entity_poly.entity_id
_entity_poly.type
_entity_poly.pdbx_seq_one_letter_code
_entity_poly.pdbx_strand_id
1 'polypeptide(L)'
;MMRRIAVVGDKLSNDGEICDYKGMMFTLGAGHEPSLMRILTAKSASLFLALLLFSGSAISCQVLEFMESKIPLNSVEIPNSDRVKIAEMVIEARKWPDTQIRGVVQPAAYVHERNPEELVKKRGENLKTYLSQLGIREENFWIEPHVLSEKEAHDSSGNLDIHQLGVTLYPICEGGCDRLCNDRRVTPVSKAIK
;
A
#
# COMPACT_ATOMS: atom_id res chain seq x y z
N MET A 1 12.48 1.57 17.52
CA MET A 1 12.09 0.40 16.70
C MET A 1 10.66 0.62 16.22
N MET A 2 10.47 1.23 15.04
CA MET A 2 9.15 1.45 14.45
C MET A 2 8.74 0.18 13.71
N ARG A 3 7.61 -0.41 14.08
CA ARG A 3 6.97 -1.50 13.33
C ARG A 3 6.25 -0.87 12.14
N ARG A 4 6.66 -1.21 10.93
CA ARG A 4 5.95 -0.86 9.70
C ARG A 4 4.77 -1.84 9.59
N ILE A 5 3.55 -1.35 9.79
CA ILE A 5 2.33 -2.08 9.52
C ILE A 5 1.69 -1.34 8.35
N ALA A 6 1.62 -1.98 7.19
CA ALA A 6 0.82 -1.51 6.07
C ALA A 6 -0.59 -2.08 6.24
N VAL A 7 -1.59 -1.22 6.37
CA VAL A 7 -2.99 -1.61 6.32
C VAL A 7 -3.39 -1.59 4.83
N VAL A 8 -3.74 -2.76 4.30
CA VAL A 8 -4.23 -2.92 2.93
C VAL A 8 -5.73 -2.61 2.92
N GLY A 9 -6.10 -1.49 2.30
CA GLY A 9 -7.48 -1.13 2.00
C GLY A 9 -7.83 -1.50 0.55
N ASP A 10 -8.85 -2.33 0.38
CA ASP A 10 -9.36 -2.81 -0.90
C ASP A 10 -9.95 -1.70 -1.80
N LYS A 11 -9.88 -1.97 -3.12
CA LYS A 11 -10.59 -1.35 -4.27
C LYS A 11 -9.85 -0.24 -5.04
N LEU A 12 -9.02 -0.69 -5.98
CA LEU A 12 -8.74 0.04 -7.22
C LEU A 12 -9.37 -0.75 -8.38
N SER A 13 -10.41 -0.21 -9.01
CA SER A 13 -10.97 -0.78 -10.24
C SER A 13 -10.33 -0.13 -11.48
N ASN A 14 -9.57 -0.95 -12.22
CA ASN A 14 -9.33 -0.93 -13.67
C ASN A 14 -8.71 0.31 -14.37
N ASP A 15 -7.46 0.12 -14.82
CA ASP A 15 -7.06 0.00 -16.25
C ASP A 15 -5.54 0.27 -16.45
N GLY A 16 -4.79 0.44 -15.36
CA GLY A 16 -3.37 0.06 -15.29
C GLY A 16 -3.25 -1.15 -14.36
N GLU A 17 -2.45 -2.16 -14.72
CA GLU A 17 -2.09 -3.26 -13.82
C GLU A 17 -1.37 -2.70 -12.59
N ILE A 18 -2.16 -2.28 -11.62
CA ILE A 18 -1.82 -2.18 -10.21
C ILE A 18 -2.04 -3.59 -9.69
N CYS A 19 -1.05 -4.15 -9.02
CA CYS A 19 -0.99 -5.53 -8.53
C CYS A 19 -2.38 -6.06 -8.08
N ASP A 20 -3.10 -6.76 -8.96
CA ASP A 20 -4.40 -7.38 -8.67
C ASP A 20 -4.17 -8.58 -7.75
N TYR A 21 -4.54 -8.43 -6.49
CA TYR A 21 -4.48 -9.50 -5.51
C TYR A 21 -5.81 -10.26 -5.51
N LYS A 22 -5.95 -11.24 -6.41
CA LYS A 22 -6.96 -12.30 -6.26
C LYS A 22 -6.55 -13.27 -5.16
N GLY A 23 -6.84 -12.91 -3.91
CA GLY A 23 -6.73 -13.78 -2.74
C GLY A 23 -8.11 -14.12 -2.17
N MET A 24 -8.41 -15.42 -2.06
CA MET A 24 -9.69 -16.01 -1.67
C MET A 24 -10.35 -15.42 -0.40
N MET A 25 -11.66 -15.16 -0.50
CA MET A 25 -12.58 -15.16 0.64
C MET A 25 -12.43 -16.46 1.45
N PHE A 26 -12.32 -16.37 2.77
CA PHE A 26 -12.69 -17.47 3.66
C PHE A 26 -13.64 -16.97 4.75
N THR A 27 -14.86 -17.45 4.63
CA THR A 27 -15.93 -17.45 5.64
C THR A 27 -15.53 -18.33 6.82
N LEU A 28 -15.61 -17.78 8.05
CA LEU A 28 -15.64 -18.57 9.29
C LEU A 28 -17.08 -19.01 9.54
N GLY A 29 -17.33 -20.31 9.61
CA GLY A 29 -18.62 -20.90 9.98
C GLY A 29 -18.50 -22.40 10.20
N ALA A 30 -18.62 -22.80 11.48
CA ALA A 30 -18.43 -24.14 12.01
C ALA A 30 -19.45 -25.18 11.50
N GLY A 31 -19.07 -26.46 11.52
CA GLY A 31 -20.02 -27.58 11.56
C GLY A 31 -19.49 -28.93 11.11
N HIS A 32 -19.34 -29.85 12.07
CA HIS A 32 -19.62 -31.30 11.99
C HIS A 32 -18.87 -32.19 10.98
N GLU A 33 -18.05 -33.11 11.52
CA GLU A 33 -17.81 -34.43 10.91
C GLU A 33 -19.14 -35.21 10.76
N PRO A 34 -19.32 -36.01 9.70
CA PRO A 34 -18.96 -37.42 9.79
C PRO A 34 -18.41 -38.08 8.49
N SER A 35 -17.48 -39.01 8.70
CA SER A 35 -17.42 -40.39 8.17
C SER A 35 -17.67 -40.74 6.69
N LEU A 36 -16.76 -41.60 6.19
CA LEU A 36 -16.91 -42.71 5.20
C LEU A 36 -16.57 -42.48 3.70
N MET A 37 -15.31 -42.80 3.39
CA MET A 37 -14.82 -43.92 2.54
C MET A 37 -15.26 -44.11 1.06
N ARG A 38 -14.22 -44.38 0.23
CA ARG A 38 -14.18 -45.01 -1.12
C ARG A 38 -14.47 -44.03 -2.27
N ILE A 39 -13.73 -43.93 -3.37
CA ILE A 39 -12.97 -44.91 -4.17
C ILE A 39 -11.79 -44.17 -4.84
N LEU A 40 -10.54 -44.57 -4.57
CA LEU A 40 -9.38 -44.13 -5.36
C LEU A 40 -9.19 -45.12 -6.52
N THR A 41 -9.61 -44.74 -7.72
CA THR A 41 -9.19 -45.42 -8.95
C THR A 41 -7.82 -44.89 -9.37
N ALA A 42 -6.88 -45.81 -9.62
CA ALA A 42 -5.44 -45.58 -9.80
C ALA A 42 -5.03 -44.64 -10.96
N LYS A 43 -5.97 -44.13 -11.77
CA LYS A 43 -5.71 -43.13 -12.82
C LYS A 43 -5.73 -41.68 -12.30
N SER A 44 -6.27 -41.45 -11.11
CA SER A 44 -6.37 -40.11 -10.51
C SER A 44 -5.11 -39.71 -9.72
N ALA A 45 -4.32 -40.68 -9.26
CA ALA A 45 -3.12 -40.44 -8.45
C ALA A 45 -2.01 -39.69 -9.23
N SER A 46 -1.85 -39.95 -10.53
CA SER A 46 -0.83 -39.27 -11.36
C SER A 46 -1.16 -37.79 -11.61
N LEU A 47 -2.44 -37.41 -11.61
CA LEU A 47 -2.85 -36.02 -11.82
C LEU A 47 -2.60 -35.18 -10.55
N PHE A 48 -2.84 -35.74 -9.37
CA PHE A 48 -2.56 -35.07 -8.09
C PHE A 48 -1.06 -34.90 -7.82
N LEU A 49 -0.22 -35.85 -8.21
CA LEU A 49 1.23 -35.74 -8.03
C LEU A 49 1.86 -34.71 -8.98
N ALA A 50 1.29 -34.52 -10.19
CA ALA A 50 1.74 -33.48 -11.13
C ALA A 50 1.44 -32.06 -10.60
N LEU A 51 0.28 -31.83 -9.98
CA LEU A 51 -0.08 -30.52 -9.40
C LEU A 51 0.82 -30.09 -8.24
N LEU A 52 1.35 -31.04 -7.46
CA LEU A 52 2.26 -30.75 -6.34
C LEU A 52 3.69 -30.37 -6.78
N LEU A 53 4.09 -30.65 -8.02
CA LEU A 53 5.40 -30.28 -8.56
C LEU A 53 5.41 -28.90 -9.25
N PHE A 54 4.23 -28.31 -9.48
CA PHE A 54 4.06 -26.98 -10.08
C PHE A 54 3.64 -25.89 -9.09
N SER A 55 3.59 -26.17 -7.80
CA SER A 55 3.48 -25.13 -6.77
C SER A 55 4.82 -24.39 -6.63
N GLY A 56 5.23 -23.70 -7.70
CA GLY A 56 6.19 -22.62 -7.62
C GLY A 56 5.61 -21.57 -6.68
N SER A 57 6.26 -21.35 -5.54
CA SER A 57 5.89 -20.28 -4.64
C SER A 57 6.01 -18.97 -5.41
N ALA A 58 4.88 -18.34 -5.73
CA ALA A 58 4.88 -16.98 -6.26
C ALA A 58 5.39 -16.07 -5.15
N ILE A 59 6.65 -15.65 -5.25
CA ILE A 59 7.22 -14.65 -4.33
C ILE A 59 6.71 -13.30 -4.81
N SER A 60 5.66 -12.78 -4.17
CA SER A 60 5.24 -11.40 -4.37
C SER A 60 6.10 -10.48 -3.50
N CYS A 61 6.85 -9.58 -4.14
CA CYS A 61 7.53 -8.50 -3.43
C CYS A 61 6.81 -7.18 -3.71
N GLN A 62 6.74 -6.33 -2.69
CA GLN A 62 6.21 -4.98 -2.81
C GLN A 62 7.37 -4.00 -2.73
N VAL A 63 7.51 -3.16 -3.77
CA VAL A 63 8.50 -2.09 -3.83
C VAL A 63 7.75 -0.77 -3.78
N LEU A 64 7.89 -0.07 -2.66
CA LEU A 64 7.33 1.24 -2.43
C LEU A 64 8.10 1.94 -1.31
N GLU A 65 7.96 3.25 -1.21
CA GLU A 65 8.29 4.00 -0.01
C GLU A 65 7.02 4.66 0.53
N PHE A 66 6.83 4.66 1.84
CA PHE A 66 5.59 5.13 2.44
C PHE A 66 5.82 5.85 3.78
N MET A 67 5.04 6.90 3.99
CA MET A 67 4.91 7.54 5.28
C MET A 67 3.48 8.01 5.52
N GLU A 68 3.09 7.93 6.78
CA GLU A 68 1.98 8.67 7.35
C GLU A 68 2.47 9.49 8.54
N SER A 69 1.83 10.63 8.77
CA SER A 69 2.15 11.52 9.88
C SER A 69 0.91 12.21 10.44
N LYS A 70 1.01 12.51 11.75
CA LYS A 70 0.01 13.27 12.48
C LYS A 70 0.45 14.72 12.59
N ILE A 71 -0.44 15.65 12.27
CA ILE A 71 -0.26 17.08 12.48
C ILE A 71 -1.37 17.63 13.36
N PRO A 72 -1.21 18.84 13.93
CA PRO A 72 -2.28 19.48 14.69
C PRO A 72 -3.55 19.64 13.84
N LEU A 73 -4.72 19.50 14.47
CA LEU A 73 -6.01 19.76 13.81
C LEU A 73 -6.05 21.20 13.25
N ASN A 74 -6.67 21.34 12.09
CA ASN A 74 -6.75 22.54 11.25
C ASN A 74 -5.43 23.01 10.64
N SER A 75 -4.31 22.29 10.85
CA SER A 75 -3.04 22.62 10.20
C SER A 75 -3.01 22.10 8.76
N VAL A 76 -2.34 22.84 7.88
CA VAL A 76 -1.98 22.40 6.53
C VAL A 76 -0.47 22.32 6.33
N GLU A 77 0.29 22.59 7.39
CA GLU A 77 1.75 22.64 7.35
C GLU A 77 2.35 21.23 7.33
N ILE A 78 3.37 21.03 6.48
CA ILE A 78 4.22 19.84 6.49
C ILE A 78 5.36 20.10 7.47
N PRO A 79 5.43 19.41 8.62
CA PRO A 79 6.51 19.58 9.60
C PRO A 79 7.88 19.32 8.97
N ASN A 80 8.93 19.99 9.45
CA ASN A 80 10.27 19.81 8.89
C ASN A 80 10.77 18.36 9.00
N SER A 81 10.45 17.65 10.07
CA SER A 81 10.76 16.22 10.22
C SER A 81 10.18 15.38 9.08
N ASP A 82 8.95 15.70 8.68
CA ASP A 82 8.23 14.98 7.63
C ASP A 82 8.76 15.35 6.25
N ARG A 83 9.16 16.60 6.05
CA ARG A 83 9.86 17.04 4.83
C ARG A 83 11.15 16.27 4.61
N VAL A 84 11.97 16.10 5.66
CA VAL A 84 13.21 15.32 5.61
C VAL A 84 12.90 13.85 5.30
N LYS A 85 11.94 13.25 6.00
CA LYS A 85 11.52 11.86 5.75
C LYS A 85 11.04 11.63 4.31
N ILE A 86 10.24 12.54 3.76
CA ILE A 86 9.79 12.48 2.36
C ILE A 86 10.98 12.61 1.40
N ALA A 87 11.93 13.50 1.68
CA ALA A 87 13.14 13.63 0.85
C ALA A 87 13.99 12.35 0.86
N GLU A 88 14.15 11.71 2.02
CA GLU A 88 14.81 10.40 2.16
C GLU A 88 14.08 9.32 1.34
N MET A 89 12.74 9.26 1.43
CA MET A 89 11.94 8.35 0.60
C MET A 89 12.16 8.58 -0.90
N VAL A 90 12.23 9.83 -1.36
CA VAL A 90 12.51 10.15 -2.76
C VAL A 90 13.93 9.72 -3.16
N ILE A 91 14.92 9.88 -2.27
CA ILE A 91 16.30 9.40 -2.51
C ILE A 91 16.34 7.87 -2.66
N GLU A 92 15.62 7.14 -1.81
CA GLU A 92 15.52 5.67 -1.91
C GLU A 92 14.77 5.24 -3.18
N ALA A 93 13.66 5.91 -3.50
CA ALA A 93 12.88 5.63 -4.70
C ALA A 93 13.68 5.85 -6.01
N ARG A 94 14.61 6.81 -6.03
CA ARG A 94 15.50 7.04 -7.17
C ARG A 94 16.51 5.92 -7.43
N LYS A 95 16.70 5.00 -6.48
CA LYS A 95 17.54 3.83 -6.68
C LYS A 95 16.85 2.74 -7.50
N TRP A 96 15.54 2.84 -7.71
CA TRP A 96 14.80 1.89 -8.55
C TRP A 96 15.24 2.03 -10.00
N PRO A 97 15.83 0.99 -10.60
CA PRO A 97 16.36 1.08 -11.95
C PRO A 97 15.27 1.11 -13.01
N ASP A 98 15.48 1.90 -14.06
CA ASP A 98 14.66 1.93 -15.27
C ASP A 98 13.16 2.14 -14.99
N THR A 99 12.82 2.88 -13.94
CA THR A 99 11.43 3.24 -13.61
C THR A 99 11.30 4.74 -13.37
N GLN A 100 10.11 5.26 -13.62
CA GLN A 100 9.72 6.56 -13.10
C GLN A 100 9.08 6.37 -11.72
N ILE A 101 8.96 7.46 -10.96
CA ILE A 101 8.32 7.43 -9.64
C ILE A 101 6.92 8.02 -9.76
N ARG A 102 5.92 7.30 -9.27
CA ARG A 102 4.56 7.79 -9.04
C ARG A 102 4.43 8.23 -7.59
N GLY A 103 3.97 9.47 -7.38
CA GLY A 103 3.62 9.98 -6.06
C GLY A 103 2.12 9.86 -5.81
N VAL A 104 1.72 9.05 -4.84
CA VAL A 104 0.35 8.98 -4.34
C VAL A 104 0.29 9.78 -3.05
N VAL A 105 -0.53 10.82 -3.03
CA VAL A 105 -0.71 11.75 -1.92
C VAL A 105 -2.06 11.46 -1.29
N GLN A 106 -2.08 11.11 0.00
CA GLN A 106 -3.26 10.67 0.73
C GLN A 106 -3.52 11.66 1.87
N PRO A 107 -4.02 12.87 1.58
CA PRO A 107 -4.31 13.85 2.62
C PRO A 107 -5.62 13.48 3.31
N ALA A 108 -5.61 13.45 4.64
CA ALA A 108 -6.82 13.22 5.41
C ALA A 108 -7.22 14.44 6.24
N ALA A 109 -8.51 14.59 6.51
CA ALA A 109 -9.04 15.52 7.50
C ALA A 109 -10.11 14.85 8.33
N TYR A 110 -10.23 15.24 9.59
CA TYR A 110 -11.27 14.75 10.47
C TYR A 110 -12.54 15.57 10.31
N VAL A 111 -13.70 14.90 10.29
CA VAL A 111 -15.02 15.52 10.07
C VAL A 111 -15.32 16.71 11.00
N HIS A 112 -14.70 16.77 12.18
CA HIS A 112 -14.85 17.87 13.14
C HIS A 112 -13.77 18.96 13.06
N GLU A 113 -12.86 18.92 12.09
CA GLU A 113 -12.00 20.05 11.76
C GLU A 113 -12.80 21.19 11.10
N ARG A 114 -12.23 22.40 11.08
CA ARG A 114 -12.84 23.55 10.41
C ARG A 114 -12.68 23.39 8.90
N ASN A 115 -13.80 23.19 8.22
CA ASN A 115 -13.89 23.01 6.76
C ASN A 115 -13.02 21.84 6.26
N PRO A 116 -13.34 20.59 6.64
CA PRO A 116 -12.49 19.42 6.39
C PRO A 116 -12.22 19.19 4.89
N GLU A 117 -13.21 19.47 4.04
CA GLU A 117 -13.10 19.40 2.58
C GLU A 117 -12.06 20.36 2.00
N GLU A 118 -11.89 21.53 2.60
CA GLU A 118 -10.86 22.49 2.19
C GLU A 118 -9.48 22.07 2.72
N LEU A 119 -9.44 21.49 3.93
CA LEU A 119 -8.19 21.02 4.54
C LEU A 119 -7.56 19.88 3.76
N VAL A 120 -8.33 18.87 3.32
CA VAL A 120 -7.77 17.76 2.51
C VAL A 120 -7.18 18.25 1.20
N LYS A 121 -7.83 19.23 0.54
CA LYS A 121 -7.32 19.84 -0.70
C LYS A 121 -6.01 20.56 -0.48
N LYS A 122 -5.97 21.47 0.51
CA LYS A 122 -4.76 22.24 0.86
C LYS A 122 -3.59 21.35 1.28
N ARG A 123 -3.85 20.33 2.11
CA ARG A 123 -2.83 19.35 2.50
C ARG A 123 -2.30 18.60 1.29
N GLY A 124 -3.19 18.13 0.41
CA GLY A 124 -2.82 17.45 -0.84
C GLY A 124 -1.97 18.32 -1.76
N GLU A 125 -2.38 19.57 -2.00
CA GLU A 125 -1.64 20.53 -2.83
C GLU A 125 -0.26 20.87 -2.25
N ASN A 126 -0.15 21.03 -0.93
CA ASN A 126 1.13 21.28 -0.26
C ASN A 126 2.08 20.08 -0.41
N LEU A 127 1.60 18.85 -0.18
CA LEU A 127 2.39 17.64 -0.34
C LEU A 127 2.80 17.43 -1.80
N LYS A 128 1.87 17.60 -2.74
CA LYS A 128 2.15 17.52 -4.18
C LYS A 128 3.23 18.52 -4.57
N THR A 129 3.07 19.79 -4.19
CA THR A 129 4.03 20.86 -4.50
C THR A 129 5.42 20.53 -3.95
N TYR A 130 5.49 20.02 -2.72
CA TYR A 130 6.76 19.63 -2.12
C TYR A 130 7.41 18.45 -2.88
N LEU A 131 6.64 17.43 -3.26
CA LEU A 131 7.15 16.32 -4.07
C LEU A 131 7.59 16.77 -5.48
N SER A 132 6.89 17.72 -6.10
CA SER A 132 7.31 18.32 -7.37
C SER A 132 8.63 19.07 -7.24
N GLN A 133 8.84 19.80 -6.13
CA GLN A 133 10.14 20.44 -5.82
C GLN A 133 11.27 19.41 -5.64
N LEU A 134 10.94 18.21 -5.16
CA LEU A 134 11.86 17.07 -5.09
C LEU A 134 12.03 16.33 -6.42
N GLY A 135 11.46 16.84 -7.52
CA GLY A 135 11.68 16.36 -8.88
C GLY A 135 10.77 15.20 -9.31
N ILE A 136 9.68 14.93 -8.60
CA ILE A 136 8.62 14.06 -9.12
C ILE A 136 7.85 14.82 -10.20
N ARG A 137 7.62 14.17 -11.35
CA ARG A 137 6.95 14.78 -12.51
C ARG A 137 5.47 15.03 -12.22
N GLU A 138 4.95 16.17 -12.69
CA GLU A 138 3.56 16.63 -12.45
C GLU A 138 2.50 15.63 -12.95
N GLU A 139 2.80 14.93 -14.04
CA GLU A 139 1.96 13.89 -14.64
C GLU A 139 1.97 12.56 -13.87
N ASN A 140 2.88 12.38 -12.92
CA ASN A 140 3.05 11.14 -12.17
C ASN A 140 2.43 11.19 -10.76
N PHE A 141 1.44 12.06 -10.55
CA PHE A 141 0.76 12.18 -9.25
C PHE A 141 -0.65 11.59 -9.24
N TRP A 142 -1.03 11.02 -8.10
CA TRP A 142 -2.42 10.74 -7.73
C TRP A 142 -2.68 11.40 -6.37
N ILE A 143 -3.79 12.12 -6.21
CA ILE A 143 -4.25 12.61 -4.91
C ILE A 143 -5.53 11.87 -4.49
N GLU A 144 -5.50 11.24 -3.32
CA GLU A 144 -6.58 10.47 -2.71
C GLU A 144 -7.03 11.17 -1.42
N PRO A 145 -7.81 12.26 -1.50
CA PRO A 145 -8.28 12.97 -0.32
C PRO A 145 -9.30 12.15 0.45
N HIS A 146 -9.21 12.15 1.78
CA HIS A 146 -10.16 11.44 2.63
C HIS A 146 -10.64 12.29 3.80
N VAL A 147 -11.95 12.48 3.93
CA VAL A 147 -12.55 13.05 5.15
C VAL A 147 -12.97 11.90 6.06
N LEU A 148 -12.23 11.72 7.15
CA LEU A 148 -12.45 10.68 8.14
C LEU A 148 -13.71 10.96 8.93
N SER A 149 -14.62 9.97 8.93
CA SER A 149 -15.75 9.95 9.84
C SER A 149 -15.31 9.79 11.29
N GLU A 150 -16.24 10.01 12.23
CA GLU A 150 -16.01 9.82 13.66
C GLU A 150 -15.45 8.43 13.99
N LYS A 151 -15.95 7.40 13.31
CA LYS A 151 -15.51 6.03 13.52
C LYS A 151 -14.08 5.79 13.00
N GLU A 152 -13.73 6.38 11.87
CA GLU A 152 -12.41 6.19 11.25
C GLU A 152 -11.31 7.01 11.95
N ALA A 153 -11.67 8.10 12.62
CA ALA A 153 -10.73 8.94 13.34
C ALA A 153 -10.23 8.35 14.66
N HIS A 154 -10.75 7.21 15.10
CA HIS A 154 -10.44 6.59 16.39
C HIS A 154 -9.80 5.21 16.25
N ASP A 155 -8.80 4.93 17.08
CA ASP A 155 -8.18 3.62 17.19
C ASP A 155 -9.10 2.59 17.90
N SER A 156 -8.64 1.35 18.00
CA SER A 156 -9.38 0.27 18.69
C SER A 156 -9.61 0.51 20.18
N SER A 157 -8.89 1.46 20.78
CA SER A 157 -9.02 1.87 22.18
C SER A 157 -9.93 3.10 22.34
N GLY A 158 -10.43 3.67 21.24
CA GLY A 158 -11.28 4.86 21.24
C GLY A 158 -10.51 6.17 21.38
N ASN A 159 -9.19 6.19 21.17
CA ASN A 159 -8.41 7.42 21.14
C ASN A 159 -8.35 7.99 19.73
N LEU A 160 -8.28 9.32 19.63
CA LEU A 160 -8.12 10.00 18.35
C LEU A 160 -6.79 9.62 17.68
N ASP A 161 -6.86 9.01 16.51
CA ASP A 161 -5.73 8.44 15.77
C ASP A 161 -5.81 8.84 14.29
N ILE A 162 -5.58 10.13 14.02
CA ILE A 162 -5.70 10.69 12.68
C ILE A 162 -4.32 10.90 12.07
N HIS A 163 -4.09 10.33 10.90
CA HIS A 163 -2.92 10.55 10.07
C HIS A 163 -3.29 11.47 8.89
N GLN A 164 -3.14 12.79 9.08
CA GLN A 164 -3.59 13.77 8.09
C GLN A 164 -2.68 13.87 6.86
N LEU A 165 -1.43 13.44 6.97
CA LEU A 165 -0.47 13.46 5.87
C LEU A 165 -0.09 12.02 5.51
N GLY A 166 -0.41 11.60 4.29
CA GLY A 166 0.04 10.33 3.72
C GLY A 166 0.76 10.56 2.39
N VAL A 167 1.91 9.90 2.21
CA VAL A 167 2.64 9.85 0.94
C VAL A 167 3.10 8.43 0.68
N THR A 168 2.75 7.90 -0.48
CA THR A 168 3.30 6.65 -1.01
C THR A 168 4.00 6.90 -2.34
N LEU A 169 5.21 6.39 -2.49
CA LEU A 169 5.95 6.39 -3.75
C LEU A 169 5.93 4.98 -4.33
N TYR A 170 5.55 4.87 -5.60
CA TYR A 170 5.55 3.61 -6.35
C TYR A 170 6.44 3.72 -7.58
N PRO A 171 7.11 2.62 -7.99
CA PRO A 171 7.74 2.57 -9.30
C PRO A 171 6.66 2.45 -10.38
N ILE A 172 6.79 3.23 -11.45
CA ILE A 172 6.05 3.04 -12.70
C ILE A 172 6.83 2.03 -13.53
N CYS A 173 6.33 0.80 -13.59
CA CYS A 173 6.98 -0.32 -14.29
C CYS A 173 6.22 -0.66 -15.57
N GLU A 174 6.80 -0.37 -16.73
CA GLU A 174 6.32 -0.91 -18.01
C GLU A 174 6.68 -2.40 -18.08
N GLY A 175 5.67 -3.27 -18.25
CA GLY A 175 5.86 -4.72 -18.28
C GLY A 175 6.04 -5.39 -16.90
N GLY A 176 5.69 -4.70 -15.81
CA GLY A 176 5.65 -5.26 -14.45
C GLY A 176 6.90 -4.99 -13.60
N CYS A 177 6.73 -5.10 -12.27
CA CYS A 177 7.78 -4.73 -11.30
C CYS A 177 8.63 -5.91 -10.79
N ASP A 178 8.42 -7.13 -11.27
CA ASP A 178 9.10 -8.35 -10.77
C ASP A 178 10.63 -8.26 -10.81
N ARG A 179 11.17 -7.55 -11.81
CA ARG A 179 12.61 -7.32 -11.94
C ARG A 179 13.21 -6.56 -10.75
N LEU A 180 12.42 -5.72 -10.08
CA LEU A 180 12.85 -4.95 -8.92
C LEU A 180 13.00 -5.83 -7.66
N CYS A 181 12.30 -6.95 -7.60
CA CYS A 181 12.32 -7.84 -6.43
C CYS A 181 13.69 -8.47 -6.17
N ASN A 182 14.47 -8.69 -7.22
CA ASN A 182 15.77 -9.34 -7.16
C ASN A 182 16.94 -8.36 -7.43
N ASP A 183 16.67 -7.09 -7.66
CA ASP A 183 17.72 -6.09 -7.89
C ASP A 183 18.38 -5.69 -6.56
N ARG A 184 19.71 -5.77 -6.51
CA ARG A 184 20.50 -5.49 -5.29
C ARG A 184 20.40 -4.03 -4.81
N ARG A 185 19.98 -3.11 -5.67
CA ARG A 185 19.80 -1.69 -5.34
C ARG A 185 18.44 -1.41 -4.69
N VAL A 186 17.50 -2.35 -4.79
CA VAL A 186 16.13 -2.21 -4.30
C VAL A 186 15.98 -3.00 -3.01
N THR A 187 15.31 -2.40 -2.02
CA THR A 187 14.89 -3.10 -0.80
C THR A 187 13.38 -3.24 -0.80
N PRO A 188 12.83 -4.42 -1.14
CA PRO A 188 11.39 -4.64 -1.06
C PRO A 188 10.88 -4.50 0.38
N VAL A 189 9.70 -3.90 0.54
CA VAL A 189 9.02 -3.74 1.83
C VAL A 189 8.49 -5.10 2.32
N SER A 190 8.01 -5.94 1.41
CA SER A 190 7.72 -7.34 1.69
C SER A 190 8.91 -8.21 1.29
N LYS A 191 9.91 -8.33 2.16
CA LYS A 191 10.60 -9.62 2.20
C LYS A 191 9.57 -10.62 2.72
N ALA A 192 9.02 -11.41 1.81
CA ALA A 192 8.31 -12.63 2.16
C ALA A 192 9.14 -13.31 3.26
N ILE A 193 8.50 -13.52 4.41
CA ILE A 193 9.05 -14.33 5.50
C ILE A 193 9.44 -15.65 4.83
N LYS A 194 10.75 -15.92 4.75
CA LYS A 194 11.27 -17.21 4.33
C LYS A 194 10.97 -18.25 5.40
#